data_AF-A0A7U9N351-F1
#
_entry.id   AF-A0A7U9N351-F1
#
_cell.length_a   1.000
_cell.length_b   1.000
_cell.length_c   1.000
_cell.angle_alpha   90.00
_cell.angle_beta   90.00
_cell.angle_gamma   90.00
#
_symmetry.space_group_name_H-M   'P 1'
#
loop_
_entity.id
_entity.type
_entity.pdbx_description
1 polymer ?
#
loop_
_entity_poly.entity_id
_entity_poly.type
_entity_poly.pdbx_seq_one_letter_code
_entity_poly.pdbx_strand_id
1 'polypeptide(L)'
;MYVGAGIDVEEPCYDYEHIKKVLGEIKKNFEGYFQRFLETNAGNGLTDEDFTKLQKKFGIDEKCTKPISSKKLSINYKSIINESLVKYEKDRDDYLKIMDMELLEDLVDDADHFKSKILRNECPIIRKTLANRKAKELDKYRGNFSHADADWLLEVVANLCKFADEYAENYDEEEYENYETYEDLNMNLMDTDDYTAYGVIGGGIKTHMLYKVYPGLFPNRSRSALWALWYLSGKSKYNCTMDSEFLMIDVDKGVVQQNYFYPYTLFVYYAFEIYKLLRDKATELNAYIDLDYRYIIVDSFLEYVALEHDADISVMKSQIRDGGMGFA
;
A
#
# COMPACT_ATOMS: atom_id res chain seq x y z
N MET A 1 -22.81 -7.16 17.58
CA MET A 1 -23.76 -7.83 16.67
C MET A 1 -22.96 -8.15 15.43
N TYR A 2 -22.53 -9.41 15.30
CA TYR A 2 -21.66 -9.86 14.22
C TYR A 2 -22.48 -10.04 12.95
N VAL A 3 -22.18 -9.25 11.93
CA VAL A 3 -22.56 -9.49 10.53
C VAL A 3 -21.28 -10.08 9.92
N GLY A 4 -21.27 -11.34 9.49
CA GLY A 4 -21.73 -11.76 8.18
C GLY A 4 -20.55 -11.69 7.21
N ALA A 5 -20.20 -12.80 6.56
CA ALA A 5 -19.21 -12.81 5.49
C ALA A 5 -19.55 -11.72 4.44
N GLY A 6 -18.58 -10.88 4.08
CA GLY A 6 -18.75 -9.80 3.10
C GLY A 6 -19.02 -8.42 3.69
N ILE A 7 -18.11 -7.87 4.49
CA ILE A 7 -18.15 -6.45 4.87
C ILE A 7 -17.02 -5.74 4.16
N ASP A 8 -17.36 -5.25 2.96
CA ASP A 8 -16.74 -4.09 2.33
C ASP A 8 -16.78 -2.89 3.31
N VAL A 9 -16.04 -1.83 3.03
CA VAL A 9 -16.22 -0.57 3.80
C VAL A 9 -17.68 -0.11 3.76
N GLU A 10 -18.06 0.70 4.74
CA GLU A 10 -19.44 1.17 4.86
C GLU A 10 -19.84 1.97 3.62
N GLU A 11 -21.10 1.85 3.17
CA GLU A 11 -21.62 2.61 2.02
C GLU A 11 -21.28 4.12 2.05
N PRO A 12 -21.30 4.83 3.21
CA PRO A 12 -20.86 6.22 3.29
C PRO A 12 -19.44 6.48 2.80
N CYS A 13 -18.55 5.48 2.79
CA CYS A 13 -17.18 5.63 2.30
C CYS A 13 -17.11 5.90 0.78
N TYR A 14 -18.16 5.52 0.05
CA TYR A 14 -18.31 5.78 -1.39
C TYR A 14 -19.01 7.11 -1.68
N ASP A 15 -19.51 7.82 -0.67
CA ASP A 15 -20.15 9.12 -0.86
C ASP A 15 -19.12 10.19 -1.25
N TYR A 16 -19.41 10.97 -2.30
CA TYR A 16 -18.49 11.99 -2.80
C TYR A 16 -18.15 13.07 -1.76
N GLU A 17 -19.07 13.43 -0.86
CA GLU A 17 -18.79 14.40 0.19
C GLU A 17 -17.92 13.81 1.29
N HIS A 18 -18.05 12.51 1.58
CA HIS A 18 -17.11 11.78 2.42
C HIS A 18 -15.71 11.75 1.81
N ILE A 19 -15.58 11.30 0.56
CA ILE A 19 -14.30 11.22 -0.16
C ILE A 19 -13.61 12.59 -0.20
N LYS A 20 -14.36 13.67 -0.50
CA LYS A 20 -13.83 15.05 -0.46
C LYS A 20 -13.29 15.44 0.91
N LYS A 21 -13.94 15.04 2.01
CA LYS A 21 -13.45 15.32 3.37
C LYS A 21 -12.14 14.57 3.65
N VAL A 22 -12.08 13.30 3.28
CA VAL A 22 -10.86 12.48 3.42
C VAL A 22 -9.71 13.12 2.63
N LEU A 23 -9.94 13.47 1.36
CA LEU A 23 -8.97 14.17 0.52
C LEU A 23 -8.56 15.53 1.09
N GLY A 24 -9.49 16.28 1.67
CA GLY A 24 -9.22 17.56 2.31
C GLY A 24 -8.22 17.41 3.46
N GLU A 25 -8.39 16.41 4.32
CA GLU A 25 -7.43 16.12 5.39
C GLU A 25 -6.09 15.59 4.86
N ILE A 26 -6.10 14.71 3.85
CA ILE A 26 -4.86 14.25 3.19
C ILE A 26 -4.07 15.44 2.65
N LYS A 27 -4.70 16.33 1.89
CA LYS A 27 -4.06 17.54 1.31
C LYS A 27 -3.52 18.47 2.39
N LYS A 28 -4.27 18.67 3.48
CA LYS A 28 -3.86 19.48 4.63
C LYS A 28 -2.64 18.91 5.36
N ASN A 29 -2.56 17.59 5.51
CA ASN A 29 -1.48 16.94 6.25
C ASN A 29 -0.27 16.58 5.36
N PHE A 30 -0.44 16.56 4.04
CA PHE A 30 0.58 16.16 3.06
C PHE A 30 1.89 16.94 3.20
N GLU A 31 1.84 18.28 3.21
CA GLU A 31 3.07 19.12 3.15
C GLU A 31 4.04 18.81 4.29
N GLY A 32 3.52 18.58 5.51
CA GLY A 32 4.34 18.27 6.67
C GLY A 32 5.08 16.93 6.53
N TYR A 33 4.39 15.90 6.04
CA TYR A 33 5.02 14.61 5.75
C TYR A 33 6.00 14.70 4.58
N PHE A 34 5.62 15.41 3.51
CA PHE A 34 6.47 15.57 2.33
C PHE A 34 7.77 16.30 2.66
N GLN A 35 7.72 17.36 3.48
CA GLN A 35 8.92 18.05 3.92
C GLN A 35 9.87 17.09 4.66
N ARG A 36 9.37 16.35 5.66
CA ARG A 36 10.21 15.42 6.42
C ARG A 36 10.71 14.25 5.56
N PHE A 37 9.91 13.79 4.60
CA PHE A 37 10.29 12.79 3.59
C PHE A 37 11.54 13.23 2.82
N LEU A 38 11.62 14.50 2.43
CA LEU A 38 12.81 15.05 1.77
C LEU A 38 13.98 15.26 2.73
N GLU A 39 13.74 15.80 3.92
CA GLU A 39 14.78 16.10 4.93
C GLU A 39 15.51 14.84 5.38
N THR A 40 14.77 13.75 5.58
CA THR A 40 15.29 12.46 6.04
C THR A 40 15.72 11.54 4.89
N ASN A 41 15.61 11.97 3.63
CA ASN A 41 15.85 11.12 2.46
C ASN A 41 15.05 9.79 2.54
N ALA A 42 13.73 9.90 2.71
CA ALA A 42 12.79 8.80 2.93
C ALA A 42 13.08 7.95 4.19
N GLY A 43 13.46 8.60 5.29
CA GLY A 43 13.71 7.95 6.59
C GLY A 43 15.11 7.37 6.77
N ASN A 44 16.02 7.57 5.81
CA ASN A 44 17.42 7.14 5.91
C ASN A 44 18.31 8.09 6.74
N GLY A 45 17.80 9.27 7.07
CA GLY A 45 18.47 10.32 7.84
C GLY A 45 17.68 10.75 9.07
N LEU A 46 18.29 11.61 9.88
CA LEU A 46 17.67 12.21 11.07
C LEU A 46 16.87 13.46 10.71
N THR A 47 15.77 13.70 11.41
CA THR A 47 15.02 14.95 11.29
C THR A 47 15.75 16.10 11.99
N ASP A 48 15.37 17.34 11.67
CA ASP A 48 15.82 18.56 12.36
C ASP A 48 15.50 18.51 13.87
N GLU A 49 14.37 17.88 14.23
CA GLU A 49 13.97 17.68 15.62
C GLU A 49 14.86 16.67 16.34
N ASP A 50 15.22 15.55 15.70
CA ASP A 50 16.12 14.55 16.26
C ASP A 50 17.51 15.14 16.49
N PHE A 51 17.98 15.96 15.56
CA PHE A 51 19.24 16.67 15.71
C PHE A 51 19.19 17.67 16.88
N THR A 52 18.08 18.39 17.03
CA THR A 52 17.87 19.32 18.16
C THR A 52 17.83 18.57 19.50
N LYS A 53 17.18 17.40 19.56
CA LYS A 53 17.17 16.54 20.75
C LYS A 53 18.59 16.04 21.09
N LEU A 54 19.39 15.70 20.09
CA LEU A 54 20.79 15.31 20.27
C LEU A 54 21.63 16.49 20.78
N GLN A 55 21.54 17.67 20.16
CA GLN A 55 22.25 18.88 20.61
C GLN A 55 21.99 19.18 22.09
N LYS A 56 20.72 19.15 22.52
CA LYS A 56 20.35 19.31 23.92
C LYS A 56 20.97 18.23 24.83
N LYS A 57 21.00 16.97 24.41
CA LYS A 57 21.67 15.89 25.16
C LYS A 57 23.18 16.10 25.30
N PHE A 58 23.80 16.83 24.38
CA PHE A 58 25.22 17.21 24.42
C PHE A 58 25.48 18.59 25.05
N GLY A 59 24.48 19.23 25.65
CA GLY A 59 24.62 20.52 26.34
C GLY A 59 24.76 21.73 25.39
N ILE A 60 24.29 21.60 24.15
CA ILE A 60 24.21 22.69 23.18
C ILE A 60 22.78 23.24 23.22
N ASP A 61 22.60 24.42 23.82
CA ASP A 61 21.29 25.06 23.99
C ASP A 61 20.83 25.87 22.77
N GLU A 62 21.77 26.27 21.89
CA GLU A 62 21.47 27.01 20.67
C GLU A 62 21.28 26.08 19.46
N LYS A 63 20.26 26.34 18.63
CA LYS A 63 20.07 25.61 17.36
C LYS A 63 21.21 25.96 16.41
N CYS A 64 22.20 25.08 16.28
CA CYS A 64 23.31 25.28 15.34
C CYS A 64 23.03 24.77 13.92
N THR A 65 21.84 24.23 13.62
CA THR A 65 21.51 23.74 12.27
C THR A 65 21.00 24.86 11.37
N LYS A 66 21.56 24.91 10.16
CA LYS A 66 21.04 25.76 9.09
C LYS A 66 19.88 25.03 8.40
N PRO A 67 18.82 25.74 7.96
CA PRO A 67 17.77 25.14 7.15
C PRO A 67 18.34 24.45 5.91
N ILE A 68 17.76 23.31 5.54
CA ILE A 68 18.15 22.61 4.31
C ILE A 68 17.81 23.50 3.11
N SER A 69 18.80 23.76 2.25
CA SER A 69 18.59 24.56 1.04
C SER A 69 17.64 23.87 0.06
N SER A 70 16.85 24.63 -0.69
CA SER A 70 15.97 24.11 -1.76
C SER A 70 16.71 23.23 -2.78
N LYS A 71 17.95 23.59 -3.14
CA LYS A 71 18.82 22.78 -3.99
C LYS A 71 19.07 21.38 -3.42
N LYS A 72 19.28 21.28 -2.11
CA LYS A 72 19.51 20.01 -1.42
C LYS A 72 18.22 19.18 -1.34
N LEU A 73 17.06 19.80 -1.11
CA LEU A 73 15.76 19.13 -1.16
C LEU A 73 15.48 18.53 -2.54
N SER A 74 15.75 19.28 -3.61
CA SER A 74 15.66 18.80 -5.00
C SER A 74 16.57 17.59 -5.27
N ILE A 75 17.83 17.64 -4.81
CA ILE A 75 18.76 16.51 -4.91
C ILE A 75 18.24 15.29 -4.13
N ASN A 76 17.76 15.49 -2.90
CA ASN A 76 17.20 14.42 -2.09
C ASN A 76 16.00 13.80 -2.79
N TYR A 77 15.08 14.61 -3.34
CA TYR A 77 13.89 14.06 -4.00
C TYR A 77 14.24 13.18 -5.20
N LYS A 78 15.18 13.63 -6.05
CA LYS A 78 15.71 12.82 -7.16
C LYS A 78 16.36 11.53 -6.68
N SER A 79 17.10 11.58 -5.56
CA SER A 79 17.70 10.38 -4.95
C SER A 79 16.63 9.41 -4.51
N ILE A 80 15.60 9.88 -3.80
CA ILE A 80 14.48 9.07 -3.34
C ILE A 80 13.76 8.38 -4.50
N ILE A 81 13.46 9.11 -5.58
CA ILE A 81 12.80 8.54 -6.77
C ILE A 81 13.65 7.41 -7.35
N ASN A 82 14.95 7.65 -7.57
CA ASN A 82 15.87 6.65 -8.11
C ASN A 82 16.05 5.44 -7.18
N GLU A 83 16.21 5.66 -5.87
CA GLU A 83 16.35 4.60 -4.88
C GLU A 83 15.08 3.74 -4.79
N SER A 84 13.91 4.37 -4.92
CA SER A 84 12.61 3.68 -4.93
C SER A 84 12.49 2.79 -6.17
N LEU A 85 12.90 3.29 -7.35
CA LEU A 85 12.95 2.49 -8.58
C LEU A 85 13.91 1.31 -8.46
N VAL A 86 15.14 1.54 -7.96
CA VAL A 86 16.11 0.46 -7.73
C VAL A 86 15.59 -0.57 -6.73
N LYS A 87 14.87 -0.16 -5.68
CA LYS A 87 14.24 -1.09 -4.72
C LYS A 87 13.14 -1.89 -5.40
N TYR A 88 12.31 -1.25 -6.22
CA TYR A 88 11.21 -1.85 -6.94
C TYR A 88 11.67 -2.93 -7.93
N GLU A 89 12.74 -2.69 -8.69
CA GLU A 89 13.22 -3.62 -9.72
C GLU A 89 13.83 -4.93 -9.17
N LYS A 90 14.23 -4.97 -7.89
CA LYS A 90 14.95 -6.12 -7.29
C LYS A 90 14.27 -7.48 -7.45
N ASP A 91 12.94 -7.50 -7.43
CA ASP A 91 12.16 -8.73 -7.53
C ASP A 91 11.08 -8.65 -8.62
N ARG A 92 11.16 -7.66 -9.52
CA ARG A 92 10.15 -7.45 -10.57
C ARG A 92 10.08 -8.61 -11.57
N ASP A 93 11.23 -9.09 -12.03
CA ASP A 93 11.32 -10.18 -13.01
C ASP A 93 10.61 -11.46 -12.55
N ASP A 94 10.56 -11.72 -11.23
CA ASP A 94 9.83 -12.87 -10.69
C ASP A 94 8.32 -12.70 -10.91
N TYR A 95 7.78 -11.49 -10.71
CA TYR A 95 6.37 -11.22 -10.93
C TYR A 95 6.00 -11.22 -12.41
N LEU A 96 6.84 -10.68 -13.29
CA LEU A 96 6.59 -10.71 -14.74
C LEU A 96 6.46 -12.13 -15.26
N LYS A 97 7.28 -13.08 -14.77
CA LYS A 97 7.17 -14.49 -15.15
C LYS A 97 5.92 -15.17 -14.61
N ILE A 98 5.49 -14.80 -13.40
CA ILE A 98 4.32 -15.40 -12.75
C ILE A 98 3.03 -14.88 -13.38
N MET A 99 3.03 -13.61 -13.79
CA MET A 99 1.92 -12.90 -14.43
C MET A 99 2.10 -12.91 -15.95
N ASP A 100 2.39 -14.08 -16.50
CA ASP A 100 2.51 -14.30 -17.94
C ASP A 100 1.32 -15.18 -18.35
N MET A 101 0.43 -14.65 -19.19
CA MET A 101 -0.77 -15.37 -19.61
C MET A 101 -0.47 -16.67 -20.33
N GLU A 102 0.58 -16.73 -21.15
CA GLU A 102 0.96 -17.96 -21.87
C GLU A 102 1.36 -19.05 -20.86
N LEU A 103 2.13 -18.68 -19.84
CA LEU A 103 2.49 -19.61 -18.77
C LEU A 103 1.26 -20.09 -17.99
N LEU A 104 0.33 -19.19 -17.66
CA LEU A 104 -0.85 -19.51 -16.87
C LEU A 104 -1.80 -20.46 -17.62
N GLU A 105 -1.96 -20.27 -18.93
CA GLU A 105 -2.74 -21.15 -19.80
C GLU A 105 -2.12 -22.54 -19.91
N ASP A 106 -0.79 -22.64 -20.03
CA ASP A 106 -0.07 -23.93 -20.05
C ASP A 106 -0.19 -24.72 -18.73
N LEU A 107 -0.49 -24.03 -17.62
CA LEU A 107 -0.59 -24.62 -16.29
C LEU A 107 -2.01 -25.04 -15.90
N VAL A 108 -3.01 -24.85 -16.77
CA VAL A 108 -4.41 -25.23 -16.49
C VAL A 108 -4.55 -26.72 -16.13
N ASP A 109 -3.77 -27.59 -16.78
CA ASP A 109 -3.77 -29.04 -16.49
C ASP A 109 -2.77 -29.44 -15.36
N ASP A 110 -2.01 -28.50 -14.80
CA ASP A 110 -1.02 -28.72 -13.73
C ASP A 110 -1.03 -27.59 -12.68
N ALA A 111 -2.22 -27.22 -12.20
CA ALA A 111 -2.40 -26.17 -11.20
C ALA A 111 -1.68 -26.48 -9.88
N ASP A 112 -1.48 -27.77 -9.55
CA ASP A 112 -0.70 -28.19 -8.38
C ASP A 112 0.76 -27.74 -8.48
N HIS A 113 1.37 -27.77 -9.67
CA HIS A 113 2.70 -27.19 -9.89
C HIS A 113 2.70 -25.69 -9.65
N PHE A 114 1.70 -24.98 -10.17
CA PHE A 114 1.55 -23.55 -9.99
C PHE A 114 1.50 -23.18 -8.50
N LYS A 115 0.63 -23.81 -7.71
CA LYS A 115 0.53 -23.55 -6.28
C LYS A 115 1.81 -23.96 -5.53
N SER A 116 2.27 -25.20 -5.72
CA SER A 116 3.28 -25.82 -4.85
C SER A 116 4.71 -25.35 -5.13
N LYS A 117 4.98 -24.86 -6.35
CA LYS A 117 6.29 -24.38 -6.76
C LYS A 117 6.27 -22.89 -7.08
N ILE A 118 5.46 -22.46 -8.05
CA ILE A 118 5.48 -21.08 -8.56
C ILE A 118 5.03 -20.10 -7.46
N LEU A 119 3.80 -20.21 -6.96
CA LEU A 119 3.33 -19.32 -5.88
C LEU A 119 4.11 -19.50 -4.59
N ARG A 120 4.40 -20.74 -4.18
CA ARG A 120 5.04 -21.01 -2.88
C ARG A 120 6.49 -20.55 -2.80
N ASN A 121 7.27 -20.77 -3.86
CA ASN A 121 8.73 -20.62 -3.83
C ASN A 121 9.22 -19.47 -4.72
N GLU A 122 8.51 -19.16 -5.79
CA GLU A 122 8.98 -18.18 -6.79
C GLU A 122 8.29 -16.82 -6.57
N CYS A 123 7.01 -16.78 -6.21
CA CYS A 123 6.31 -15.53 -5.86
C CYS A 123 6.91 -14.88 -4.59
N PRO A 124 7.60 -13.72 -4.70
CA PRO A 124 8.37 -13.19 -3.58
C PRO A 124 7.51 -12.84 -2.36
N ILE A 125 6.36 -12.19 -2.54
CA ILE A 125 5.47 -11.80 -1.43
C ILE A 125 4.87 -13.03 -0.72
N ILE A 126 4.44 -14.06 -1.45
CA ILE A 126 3.88 -15.30 -0.88
C ILE A 126 4.98 -16.08 -0.16
N ARG A 127 6.14 -16.31 -0.82
CA ARG A 127 7.27 -17.01 -0.22
C ARG A 127 7.73 -16.35 1.08
N LYS A 128 7.92 -15.02 1.08
CA LYS A 128 8.35 -14.26 2.26
C LYS A 128 7.30 -14.39 3.40
N THR A 129 6.02 -14.36 3.06
CA THR A 129 4.92 -14.50 4.03
C THR A 129 4.88 -15.92 4.64
N LEU A 130 5.05 -16.97 3.82
CA LEU A 130 5.11 -18.35 4.29
C LEU A 130 6.36 -18.64 5.14
N ALA A 131 7.51 -18.04 4.77
CA ALA A 131 8.79 -18.23 5.45
C ALA A 131 8.88 -17.51 6.80
N ASN A 132 8.08 -16.46 7.03
CA ASN A 132 8.10 -15.71 8.28
C ASN A 132 7.41 -16.46 9.44
N ARG A 133 8.15 -17.40 10.05
CA ARG A 133 7.70 -18.22 11.19
C ARG A 133 7.61 -17.46 12.51
N LYS A 134 8.19 -16.26 12.61
CA LYS A 134 8.17 -15.45 13.84
C LYS A 134 6.87 -14.66 14.00
N ALA A 135 6.19 -14.35 12.90
CA ALA A 135 4.91 -13.66 12.86
C ALA A 135 3.76 -14.66 13.06
N LYS A 136 3.21 -14.73 14.29
CA LYS A 136 2.09 -15.63 14.65
C LYS A 136 0.80 -15.25 13.91
N GLU A 137 0.60 -13.96 13.63
CA GLU A 137 -0.52 -13.46 12.86
C GLU A 137 -0.61 -14.06 11.44
N LEU A 138 0.49 -14.62 10.93
CA LEU A 138 0.54 -15.30 9.64
C LEU A 138 0.25 -16.81 9.72
N ASP A 139 -0.04 -17.38 10.90
CA ASP A 139 -0.40 -18.80 11.03
C ASP A 139 -1.69 -19.12 10.29
N LYS A 140 -2.70 -18.23 10.39
CA LYS A 140 -3.95 -18.35 9.63
C LYS A 140 -3.68 -18.34 8.12
N TYR A 141 -2.86 -17.42 7.65
CA TYR A 141 -2.46 -17.36 6.24
C TYR A 141 -1.78 -18.65 5.77
N ARG A 142 -0.82 -19.18 6.56
CA ARG A 142 -0.14 -20.44 6.24
C ARG A 142 -1.13 -21.62 6.16
N GLY A 143 -2.08 -21.68 7.09
CA GLY A 143 -3.16 -22.66 7.08
C GLY A 143 -4.00 -22.54 5.81
N ASN A 144 -4.47 -21.33 5.50
CA ASN A 144 -5.28 -21.06 4.31
C ASN A 144 -4.54 -21.43 3.03
N PHE A 145 -3.28 -20.99 2.85
CA PHE A 145 -2.50 -21.31 1.65
C PHE A 145 -2.31 -22.82 1.48
N SER A 146 -2.10 -23.56 2.56
CA SER A 146 -1.94 -25.02 2.49
C SER A 146 -3.20 -25.71 1.97
N HIS A 147 -4.37 -25.28 2.44
CA HIS A 147 -5.67 -25.91 2.12
C HIS A 147 -6.36 -25.30 0.89
N ALA A 148 -5.91 -24.15 0.39
CA ALA A 148 -6.49 -23.51 -0.77
C ALA A 148 -6.44 -24.43 -1.99
N ASP A 149 -7.50 -24.43 -2.78
CA ASP A 149 -7.58 -25.17 -4.02
C ASP A 149 -6.57 -24.61 -5.05
N ALA A 150 -5.90 -25.49 -5.79
CA ALA A 150 -4.83 -25.09 -6.69
C ALA A 150 -5.38 -24.45 -7.98
N ASP A 151 -6.44 -25.02 -8.54
CA ASP A 151 -7.13 -24.52 -9.74
C ASP A 151 -7.69 -23.12 -9.47
N TRP A 152 -8.34 -22.94 -8.32
CA TRP A 152 -8.86 -21.64 -7.90
C TRP A 152 -7.77 -20.56 -7.77
N LEU A 153 -6.60 -20.91 -7.22
CA LEU A 153 -5.49 -19.96 -7.13
C LEU A 153 -4.95 -19.59 -8.51
N LEU A 154 -4.89 -20.55 -9.43
CA LEU A 154 -4.47 -20.32 -10.82
C LEU A 154 -5.46 -19.40 -11.54
N GLU A 155 -6.77 -19.70 -11.43
CA GLU A 155 -7.85 -18.91 -12.02
C GLU A 155 -7.82 -17.46 -11.56
N VAL A 156 -7.69 -17.21 -10.25
CA VAL A 156 -7.60 -15.84 -9.71
C VAL A 156 -6.39 -15.08 -10.29
N VAL A 157 -5.23 -15.74 -10.43
CA VAL A 157 -4.04 -15.08 -11.00
C VAL A 157 -4.19 -14.83 -12.50
N ALA A 158 -4.79 -15.76 -13.24
CA ALA A 158 -5.12 -15.56 -14.66
C ALA A 158 -6.12 -14.40 -14.86
N ASN A 159 -7.15 -14.32 -14.02
CA ASN A 159 -8.09 -13.20 -14.05
C ASN A 159 -7.38 -11.87 -13.79
N LEU A 160 -6.49 -11.80 -12.79
CA LEU A 160 -5.70 -10.61 -12.50
C LEU A 160 -4.82 -10.20 -13.69
N CYS A 161 -4.14 -11.15 -14.33
CA CYS A 161 -3.28 -10.87 -15.48
C CYS A 161 -4.09 -10.34 -16.66
N LYS A 162 -5.18 -11.03 -17.01
CA LYS A 162 -6.10 -10.60 -18.06
C LYS A 162 -6.65 -9.19 -17.81
N PHE A 163 -7.11 -8.90 -16.59
CA PHE A 163 -7.59 -7.56 -16.24
C PHE A 163 -6.48 -6.51 -16.36
N ALA A 164 -5.26 -6.84 -15.94
CA ALA A 164 -4.12 -5.93 -16.02
C ALA A 164 -3.80 -5.55 -17.47
N ASP A 165 -3.76 -6.55 -18.35
CA ASP A 165 -3.45 -6.39 -19.76
C ASP A 165 -4.56 -5.62 -20.48
N GLU A 166 -5.83 -6.01 -20.27
CA GLU A 166 -6.98 -5.29 -20.84
C GLU A 166 -7.04 -3.84 -20.36
N TYR A 167 -6.75 -3.57 -19.08
CA TYR A 167 -6.70 -2.21 -18.56
C TYR A 167 -5.55 -1.40 -19.18
N ALA A 168 -4.37 -2.00 -19.32
CA ALA A 168 -3.21 -1.35 -19.93
C ALA A 168 -3.41 -1.07 -21.43
N GLU A 169 -4.09 -1.97 -22.17
CA GLU A 169 -4.43 -1.77 -23.58
C GLU A 169 -5.41 -0.62 -23.81
N ASN A 170 -6.34 -0.43 -22.87
CA ASN A 170 -7.35 0.64 -22.94
C ASN A 170 -6.91 1.94 -22.24
N TYR A 171 -5.69 2.00 -21.72
CA TYR A 171 -5.18 3.17 -21.01
C TYR A 171 -4.90 4.34 -21.97
N ASP A 172 -5.49 5.50 -21.65
CA ASP A 172 -5.17 6.78 -22.27
C ASP A 172 -4.60 7.74 -21.22
N GLU A 173 -3.41 8.29 -21.47
CA GLU A 173 -2.71 9.16 -20.52
C GLU A 173 -3.44 10.49 -20.30
N GLU A 174 -3.99 11.09 -21.36
CA GLU A 174 -4.68 12.37 -21.26
C GLU A 174 -5.99 12.22 -20.49
N GLU A 175 -6.74 11.15 -20.77
CA GLU A 175 -7.97 10.81 -20.03
C GLU A 175 -7.67 10.55 -18.56
N TYR A 176 -6.64 9.74 -18.29
CA TYR A 176 -6.26 9.34 -16.93
C TYR A 176 -5.93 10.53 -16.02
N GLU A 177 -5.18 11.51 -16.53
CA GLU A 177 -4.81 12.70 -15.75
C GLU A 177 -6.02 13.58 -15.36
N ASN A 178 -7.12 13.45 -16.11
CA ASN A 178 -8.34 14.25 -15.95
C ASN A 178 -9.45 13.55 -15.17
N TYR A 179 -9.25 12.31 -14.72
CA TYR A 179 -10.22 11.61 -13.87
C TYR A 179 -10.51 12.38 -12.57
N GLU A 180 -11.80 12.48 -12.23
CA GLU A 180 -12.30 13.27 -11.11
C GLU A 180 -12.92 12.41 -10.02
N THR A 181 -13.36 11.20 -10.35
CA THR A 181 -14.06 10.27 -9.45
C THR A 181 -13.34 8.92 -9.35
N TYR A 182 -13.72 8.12 -8.35
CA TYR A 182 -13.14 6.79 -8.20
C TYR A 182 -13.70 5.81 -9.25
N GLU A 183 -14.92 6.07 -9.76
CA GLU A 183 -15.53 5.29 -10.82
C GLU A 183 -14.82 5.45 -12.16
N ASP A 184 -14.28 6.64 -12.45
CA ASP A 184 -13.52 6.91 -13.68
C ASP A 184 -12.29 5.99 -13.82
N LEU A 185 -11.72 5.54 -12.70
CA LEU A 185 -10.58 4.62 -12.68
C LEU A 185 -10.94 3.17 -12.99
N ASN A 186 -12.24 2.83 -13.06
CA ASN A 186 -12.76 1.51 -13.48
C ASN A 186 -12.10 0.30 -12.78
N MET A 187 -11.88 0.40 -11.46
CA MET A 187 -11.21 -0.63 -10.65
C MET A 187 -12.19 -1.56 -9.92
N ASN A 188 -13.49 -1.42 -10.11
CA ASN A 188 -14.53 -2.13 -9.34
C ASN A 188 -14.45 -3.66 -9.45
N LEU A 189 -14.03 -4.20 -10.60
CA LEU A 189 -13.85 -5.65 -10.76
C LEU A 189 -12.83 -6.22 -9.78
N MET A 190 -11.80 -5.44 -9.46
CA MET A 190 -10.78 -5.83 -8.50
C MET A 190 -11.32 -6.03 -7.09
N ASP A 191 -12.53 -5.58 -6.77
CA ASP A 191 -13.15 -5.78 -5.45
C ASP A 191 -14.12 -6.98 -5.42
N THR A 192 -14.23 -7.74 -6.51
CA THR A 192 -15.09 -8.92 -6.61
C THR A 192 -14.36 -10.23 -6.26
N ASP A 193 -15.14 -11.30 -6.11
CA ASP A 193 -14.67 -12.64 -5.73
C ASP A 193 -13.79 -13.28 -6.80
N ASP A 194 -14.05 -12.99 -8.09
CA ASP A 194 -13.32 -13.54 -9.23
C ASP A 194 -11.84 -13.13 -9.24
N TYR A 195 -11.50 -12.05 -8.53
CA TYR A 195 -10.15 -11.50 -8.40
C TYR A 195 -9.58 -11.66 -6.98
N THR A 196 -10.23 -12.45 -6.13
CA THR A 196 -9.88 -12.58 -4.71
C THR A 196 -9.87 -14.02 -4.25
N ALA A 197 -8.67 -14.54 -3.96
CA ALA A 197 -8.56 -15.80 -3.25
C ALA A 197 -8.58 -15.57 -1.72
N TYR A 198 -9.76 -15.51 -1.12
CA TYR A 198 -9.93 -15.17 0.30
C TYR A 198 -8.98 -15.91 1.25
N GLY A 199 -8.29 -15.13 2.08
CA GLY A 199 -7.33 -15.65 3.05
C GLY A 199 -5.97 -16.04 2.48
N VAL A 200 -5.80 -15.99 1.15
CA VAL A 200 -4.55 -16.23 0.43
C VAL A 200 -4.21 -15.02 -0.45
N ILE A 201 -4.82 -14.87 -1.62
CA ILE A 201 -4.63 -13.73 -2.53
C ILE A 201 -5.69 -12.66 -2.19
N GLY A 202 -5.45 -11.96 -1.08
CA GLY A 202 -6.22 -10.78 -0.70
C GLY A 202 -5.68 -9.52 -1.37
N GLY A 203 -6.31 -8.37 -1.08
CA GLY A 203 -5.93 -7.08 -1.66
C GLY A 203 -4.45 -6.75 -1.63
N GLY A 204 -3.79 -6.89 -0.48
CA GLY A 204 -2.37 -6.60 -0.40
C GLY A 204 -1.47 -7.48 -1.27
N ILE A 205 -1.90 -8.69 -1.65
CA ILE A 205 -1.13 -9.56 -2.56
C ILE A 205 -1.49 -9.27 -4.02
N LYS A 206 -2.78 -9.26 -4.38
CA LYS A 206 -3.20 -9.02 -5.77
C LYS A 206 -2.73 -7.67 -6.29
N THR A 207 -2.87 -6.61 -5.50
CA THR A 207 -2.44 -5.28 -5.92
C THR A 207 -0.93 -5.16 -5.99
N HIS A 208 -0.20 -5.95 -5.20
CA HIS A 208 1.26 -5.99 -5.27
C HIS A 208 1.74 -6.71 -6.53
N MET A 209 1.06 -7.79 -6.93
CA MET A 209 1.34 -8.47 -8.20
C MET A 209 1.09 -7.53 -9.38
N LEU A 210 -0.07 -6.88 -9.43
CA LEU A 210 -0.39 -5.89 -10.47
C LEU A 210 0.59 -4.71 -10.50
N TYR A 211 0.90 -4.13 -9.34
CA TYR A 211 1.89 -3.06 -9.20
C TYR A 211 3.26 -3.45 -9.75
N LYS A 212 3.66 -4.73 -9.64
CA LYS A 212 4.94 -5.22 -10.15
C LYS A 212 4.95 -5.40 -11.67
N VAL A 213 3.79 -5.63 -12.28
CA VAL A 213 3.67 -5.73 -13.74
C VAL A 213 3.56 -4.31 -14.34
N TYR A 214 2.57 -3.53 -13.89
CA TYR A 214 2.28 -2.18 -14.39
C TYR A 214 2.30 -1.12 -13.26
N PRO A 215 3.50 -0.65 -12.83
CA PRO A 215 3.65 0.31 -11.73
C PRO A 215 3.15 1.72 -12.07
N GLY A 216 2.85 1.99 -13.33
CA GLY A 216 2.21 3.24 -13.79
C GLY A 216 0.70 3.25 -13.58
N LEU A 217 0.07 2.07 -13.50
CA LEU A 217 -1.39 1.91 -13.55
C LEU A 217 -1.97 1.43 -12.21
N PHE A 218 -1.25 0.54 -11.52
CA PHE A 218 -1.75 -0.12 -10.31
C PHE A 218 -0.95 0.28 -9.07
N PRO A 219 -1.50 1.08 -8.15
CA PRO A 219 -0.85 1.37 -6.88
C PRO A 219 -0.85 0.16 -5.95
N ASN A 220 0.20 0.04 -5.13
CA ASN A 220 0.37 -1.03 -4.17
C ASN A 220 -0.43 -0.78 -2.88
N ARG A 221 -1.54 -1.50 -2.66
CA ARG A 221 -2.33 -1.44 -1.43
C ARG A 221 -1.68 -2.24 -0.28
N SER A 222 -0.49 -1.80 0.12
CA SER A 222 0.25 -2.44 1.20
C SER A 222 -0.40 -2.19 2.56
N ARG A 223 -0.01 -2.99 3.56
CA ARG A 223 -0.44 -2.74 4.96
C ARG A 223 0.01 -1.34 5.42
N SER A 224 1.23 -0.95 5.08
CA SER A 224 1.78 0.37 5.41
C SER A 224 0.99 1.48 4.76
N ALA A 225 0.52 1.29 3.51
CA ALA A 225 -0.27 2.28 2.80
C ALA A 225 -1.58 2.61 3.52
N LEU A 226 -2.31 1.60 4.03
CA LEU A 226 -3.53 1.84 4.79
C LEU A 226 -3.26 2.55 6.13
N TRP A 227 -2.18 2.17 6.84
CA TRP A 227 -1.74 2.91 8.02
C TRP A 227 -1.42 4.37 7.68
N ALA A 228 -0.68 4.61 6.60
CA ALA A 228 -0.34 5.95 6.14
C ALA A 228 -1.57 6.80 5.82
N LEU A 229 -2.57 6.24 5.13
CA LEU A 229 -3.82 6.94 4.85
C LEU A 229 -4.59 7.29 6.14
N TRP A 230 -4.55 6.44 7.16
CA TRP A 230 -5.13 6.78 8.47
C TRP A 230 -4.41 7.97 9.14
N TYR A 231 -3.09 8.06 9.03
CA TYR A 231 -2.33 9.21 9.54
C TYR A 231 -2.53 10.48 8.70
N LEU A 232 -2.57 10.36 7.37
CA LEU A 232 -2.80 11.48 6.45
C LEU A 232 -4.21 12.04 6.56
N SER A 233 -5.21 11.20 6.84
CA SER A 233 -6.60 11.61 7.08
C SER A 233 -6.83 12.19 8.49
N GLY A 234 -5.77 12.45 9.25
CA GLY A 234 -5.84 13.04 10.59
C GLY A 234 -6.43 12.10 11.65
N LYS A 235 -6.45 10.78 11.38
CA LYS A 235 -7.10 9.76 12.22
C LYS A 235 -8.58 10.05 12.46
N SER A 236 -9.21 10.75 11.51
CA SER A 236 -10.59 11.19 11.62
C SER A 236 -11.56 10.01 11.50
N LYS A 237 -12.64 10.05 12.28
CA LYS A 237 -13.67 8.99 12.30
C LYS A 237 -14.71 9.12 11.18
N TYR A 238 -14.79 10.29 10.54
CA TYR A 238 -15.74 10.64 9.47
C TYR A 238 -17.22 10.25 9.71
N ASN A 239 -17.62 10.03 10.97
CA ASN A 239 -18.92 9.48 11.37
C ASN A 239 -19.21 8.06 10.83
N CYS A 240 -18.20 7.33 10.39
CA CYS A 240 -18.34 5.90 10.10
C CYS A 240 -18.63 5.14 11.40
N THR A 241 -19.44 4.08 11.33
CA THR A 241 -19.66 3.17 12.48
C THR A 241 -18.37 2.46 12.88
N MET A 242 -17.51 2.16 11.92
CA MET A 242 -16.12 1.80 12.11
C MET A 242 -15.32 3.08 12.41
N ASP A 243 -14.61 3.13 13.54
CA ASP A 243 -13.81 4.29 13.98
C ASP A 243 -12.79 4.80 12.92
N SER A 244 -12.49 4.00 11.89
CA SER A 244 -11.67 4.34 10.73
C SER A 244 -12.07 3.46 9.55
N GLU A 245 -12.09 4.01 8.32
CA GLU A 245 -12.23 3.19 7.11
C GLU A 245 -10.96 2.39 6.80
N PHE A 246 -9.80 2.93 7.16
CA PHE A 246 -8.49 2.35 6.82
C PHE A 246 -8.02 1.29 7.82
N LEU A 247 -8.54 1.32 9.06
CA LEU A 247 -8.14 0.42 10.14
C LEU A 247 -9.36 -0.29 10.73
N MET A 248 -9.20 -1.57 11.03
CA MET A 248 -10.12 -2.31 11.89
C MET A 248 -9.67 -2.15 13.34
N ILE A 249 -10.50 -1.48 14.14
CA ILE A 249 -10.27 -1.23 15.55
C ILE A 249 -11.29 -2.05 16.35
N ASP A 250 -10.81 -3.05 17.10
CA ASP A 250 -11.61 -3.84 18.05
C ASP A 250 -11.21 -3.42 19.47
N VAL A 251 -11.98 -2.48 20.03
CA VAL A 251 -11.71 -1.88 21.34
C VAL A 251 -11.81 -2.91 22.46
N ASP A 252 -12.76 -3.83 22.37
CA ASP A 252 -12.99 -4.87 23.39
C ASP A 252 -11.81 -5.83 23.50
N LYS A 253 -11.11 -6.04 22.38
CA LYS A 253 -9.94 -6.93 22.32
C LYS A 253 -8.61 -6.18 22.36
N GLY A 254 -8.64 -4.85 22.36
CA GLY A 254 -7.44 -4.02 22.22
C GLY A 254 -6.67 -4.34 20.93
N VAL A 255 -7.35 -4.63 19.82
CA VAL A 255 -6.69 -4.99 18.56
C VAL A 255 -6.92 -3.90 17.54
N VAL A 256 -5.82 -3.40 16.97
CA VAL A 256 -5.86 -2.52 15.79
C VAL A 256 -5.06 -3.13 14.66
N GLN A 257 -5.71 -3.31 13.51
CA GLN A 257 -5.10 -3.81 12.29
C GLN A 257 -5.51 -2.94 11.11
N GLN A 258 -4.74 -2.98 10.02
CA GLN A 258 -5.20 -2.39 8.77
C GLN A 258 -6.49 -3.09 8.29
N ASN A 259 -7.35 -2.36 7.60
CA ASN A 259 -8.55 -2.91 7.01
C ASN A 259 -8.21 -3.79 5.79
N TYR A 260 -8.21 -5.11 5.99
CA TYR A 260 -7.91 -6.07 4.93
C TYR A 260 -8.94 -6.04 3.79
N PHE A 261 -10.17 -5.62 4.09
CA PHE A 261 -11.30 -5.53 3.17
C PHE A 261 -11.46 -4.15 2.54
N TYR A 262 -10.56 -3.21 2.83
CA TYR A 262 -10.63 -1.90 2.21
C TYR A 262 -10.63 -2.02 0.68
N PRO A 263 -11.62 -1.43 -0.01
CA PRO A 263 -11.79 -1.63 -1.45
C PRO A 263 -10.61 -1.03 -2.20
N TYR A 264 -10.15 -1.77 -3.20
CA TYR A 264 -9.08 -1.31 -4.07
C TYR A 264 -9.52 -0.08 -4.85
N THR A 265 -10.77 -0.02 -5.29
CA THR A 265 -11.29 1.10 -6.08
C THR A 265 -11.10 2.44 -5.38
N LEU A 266 -11.50 2.56 -4.10
CA LEU A 266 -11.26 3.78 -3.32
C LEU A 266 -9.76 4.01 -3.06
N PHE A 267 -9.01 2.94 -2.79
CA PHE A 267 -7.57 3.05 -2.56
C PHE A 267 -6.83 3.63 -3.78
N VAL A 268 -7.16 3.16 -5.00
CA VAL A 268 -6.54 3.66 -6.24
C VAL A 268 -6.81 5.15 -6.38
N TYR A 269 -8.03 5.59 -6.10
CA TYR A 269 -8.39 7.01 -6.17
C TYR A 269 -7.58 7.88 -5.18
N TYR A 270 -7.44 7.44 -3.93
CA TYR A 270 -6.60 8.15 -2.97
C TYR A 270 -5.11 8.14 -3.36
N ALA A 271 -4.61 7.03 -3.88
CA ALA A 271 -3.23 6.93 -4.37
C ALA A 271 -3.01 7.85 -5.59
N PHE A 272 -3.98 7.97 -6.48
CA PHE A 272 -3.96 8.85 -7.64
C PHE A 272 -3.93 10.33 -7.24
N GLU A 273 -4.77 10.75 -6.29
CA GLU A 273 -4.74 12.12 -5.77
C GLU A 273 -3.42 12.43 -5.04
N ILE A 274 -2.84 11.46 -4.33
CA ILE A 274 -1.51 11.61 -3.72
C ILE A 274 -0.41 11.70 -4.79
N TYR A 275 -0.51 10.92 -5.87
CA TYR A 275 0.38 11.04 -7.02
C TYR A 275 0.37 12.46 -7.59
N LYS A 276 -0.82 13.06 -7.82
CA LYS A 276 -0.92 14.45 -8.31
C LYS A 276 -0.16 15.43 -7.41
N LEU A 277 -0.32 15.31 -6.08
CA LEU A 277 0.42 16.13 -5.11
C LEU A 277 1.93 15.95 -5.22
N LEU A 278 2.40 14.71 -5.33
CA LEU A 278 3.84 14.39 -5.49
C LEU A 278 4.39 14.90 -6.83
N ARG A 279 3.62 14.77 -7.92
CA ARG A 279 3.97 15.27 -9.26
C ARG A 279 4.13 16.79 -9.27
N ASP A 280 3.21 17.50 -8.65
CA ASP A 280 3.27 18.96 -8.56
C ASP A 280 4.51 19.39 -7.76
N LYS A 281 4.82 18.69 -6.66
CA LYS A 281 6.07 18.89 -5.90
C LYS A 281 7.33 18.52 -6.67
N ALA A 282 7.28 17.50 -7.52
CA ALA A 282 8.41 17.15 -8.37
C ALA A 282 8.72 18.30 -9.33
N THR A 283 7.68 18.92 -9.90
CA THR A 283 7.82 20.07 -10.79
C THR A 283 8.41 21.27 -10.04
N GLU A 284 7.92 21.60 -8.84
CA GLU A 284 8.49 22.65 -7.98
C GLU A 284 9.98 22.43 -7.68
N LEU A 285 10.39 21.17 -7.50
CA LEU A 285 11.75 20.77 -7.17
C LEU A 285 12.60 20.43 -8.41
N ASN A 286 12.12 20.70 -9.62
CA ASN A 286 12.80 20.37 -10.88
C ASN A 286 13.25 18.89 -10.92
N ALA A 287 12.40 18.00 -10.41
CA ALA A 287 12.49 16.56 -10.47
C ALA A 287 11.46 16.01 -11.47
N TYR A 288 11.67 14.78 -11.93
CA TYR A 288 10.81 14.11 -12.89
C TYR A 288 10.36 12.78 -12.29
N ILE A 289 9.05 12.53 -12.35
CA ILE A 289 8.46 11.23 -12.04
C ILE A 289 8.07 10.63 -13.38
N ASP A 290 8.64 9.47 -13.69
CA ASP A 290 8.28 8.72 -14.88
C ASP A 290 6.86 8.17 -14.75
N LEU A 291 6.03 8.40 -15.75
CA LEU A 291 4.61 8.08 -15.74
C LEU A 291 4.37 6.57 -15.72
N ASP A 292 5.26 5.80 -16.36
CA ASP A 292 5.26 4.34 -16.36
C ASP A 292 5.56 3.76 -14.97
N TYR A 293 6.06 4.59 -14.06
CA TYR A 293 6.52 4.21 -12.72
C TYR A 293 5.89 5.07 -11.61
N ARG A 294 4.83 5.81 -11.92
CA ARG A 294 4.27 6.85 -11.04
C ARG A 294 3.89 6.37 -9.64
N TYR A 295 3.42 5.13 -9.51
CA TYR A 295 3.03 4.61 -8.20
C TYR A 295 4.19 4.11 -7.33
N ILE A 296 5.41 4.03 -7.88
CA ILE A 296 6.60 3.70 -7.08
C ILE A 296 6.88 4.80 -6.05
N ILE A 297 6.78 6.07 -6.45
CA ILE A 297 7.02 7.17 -5.51
C ILE A 297 5.86 7.33 -4.53
N VAL A 298 4.63 6.98 -4.92
CA VAL A 298 3.47 6.94 -4.03
C VAL A 298 3.67 5.86 -2.95
N ASP A 299 4.06 4.64 -3.33
CA ASP A 299 4.35 3.54 -2.40
C ASP A 299 5.48 3.94 -1.43
N SER A 300 6.56 4.54 -1.94
CA SER A 300 7.68 5.05 -1.13
C SER A 300 7.25 6.13 -0.12
N PHE A 301 6.42 7.09 -0.55
CA PHE A 301 5.89 8.12 0.33
C PHE A 301 4.96 7.55 1.41
N LEU A 302 4.06 6.64 1.05
CA LEU A 302 3.15 6.00 2.01
C LEU A 302 3.91 5.08 2.98
N GLU A 303 4.92 4.34 2.51
CA GLU A 303 5.83 3.59 3.38
C GLU A 303 6.52 4.51 4.39
N TYR A 304 6.98 5.69 3.94
CA TYR A 304 7.60 6.68 4.81
C TYR A 304 6.64 7.23 5.88
N VAL A 305 5.42 7.61 5.49
CA VAL A 305 4.41 8.09 6.45
C VAL A 305 4.16 7.02 7.52
N ALA A 306 4.03 5.75 7.13
CA ALA A 306 3.88 4.68 8.11
C ALA A 306 5.14 4.48 8.98
N LEU A 307 6.34 4.62 8.40
CA LEU A 307 7.62 4.51 9.10
C LEU A 307 7.79 5.57 10.19
N GLU A 308 7.37 6.82 9.95
CA GLU A 308 7.40 7.88 10.97
C GLU A 308 6.64 7.50 12.24
N HIS A 309 5.64 6.61 12.10
CA HIS A 309 4.79 6.16 13.19
C HIS A 309 4.99 4.68 13.56
N ASP A 310 6.11 4.06 13.16
CA ASP A 310 6.35 2.63 13.39
C ASP A 310 6.28 2.23 14.88
N ALA A 311 6.71 3.12 15.78
CA ALA A 311 6.60 2.92 17.22
C ALA A 311 5.13 2.84 17.68
N ASP A 312 4.29 3.80 17.26
CA ASP A 312 2.86 3.85 17.57
C ASP A 312 2.13 2.64 16.98
N ILE A 313 2.40 2.35 15.70
CA ILE A 313 1.86 1.19 14.99
C ILE A 313 2.27 -0.10 15.70
N SER A 314 3.51 -0.22 16.15
CA SER A 314 4.01 -1.38 16.88
C SER A 314 3.32 -1.55 18.23
N VAL A 315 3.04 -0.47 18.97
CA VAL A 315 2.27 -0.52 20.23
C VAL A 315 0.83 -0.95 19.98
N MET A 316 0.18 -0.37 18.97
CA MET A 316 -1.19 -0.73 18.60
C MET A 316 -1.29 -2.19 18.13
N LYS A 317 -0.25 -2.71 17.47
CA LYS A 317 -0.15 -4.13 17.10
C LYS A 317 0.29 -5.03 18.26
N SER A 318 1.06 -4.56 19.25
CA SER A 318 1.61 -5.41 20.31
C SER A 318 0.58 -5.79 21.37
N GLN A 319 -0.52 -5.06 21.48
CA GLN A 319 -1.69 -5.46 22.26
C GLN A 319 -2.28 -6.83 21.81
N ILE A 320 -1.83 -7.35 20.66
CA ILE A 320 -2.09 -8.71 20.16
C ILE A 320 -1.27 -9.79 20.90
N ARG A 321 -0.14 -9.48 21.53
CA ARG A 321 0.83 -10.48 22.04
C ARG A 321 0.63 -10.91 23.49
N ASP A 322 0.02 -10.09 24.34
CA ASP A 322 -0.03 -10.30 25.81
C ASP A 322 -1.37 -10.83 26.35
N GLY A 323 -2.14 -11.59 25.56
CA GLY A 323 -3.19 -12.47 26.11
C GLY A 323 -4.62 -12.32 25.57
N GLY A 324 -4.82 -12.05 24.29
CA GLY A 324 -6.12 -12.26 23.64
C GLY A 324 -6.28 -13.73 23.23
N MET A 325 -7.23 -14.45 23.84
CA MET A 325 -7.65 -15.78 23.41
C MET A 325 -7.83 -15.82 21.88
N GLY A 326 -7.34 -16.91 21.27
CA GLY A 326 -7.50 -17.17 19.84
C GLY A 326 -8.96 -17.05 19.40
N PHE A 327 -9.18 -16.43 18.26
CA PHE A 327 -10.46 -16.51 17.59
C PHE A 327 -10.53 -17.83 16.83
N ALA A 328 -11.45 -18.68 17.30
CA ALA A 328 -12.05 -19.79 16.59
C ALA A 328 -12.72 -19.35 15.29
#